data_AF-K9LGL4-F1
#
_entry.id   AF-K9LGL4-F1
#
_cell.length_a   1.000
_cell.length_b   1.000
_cell.length_c   1.000
_cell.angle_alpha   90.00
_cell.angle_beta   90.00
_cell.angle_gamma   90.00
#
_symmetry.space_group_name_H-M   'P 1'
#
loop_
_entity.id
_entity.type
_entity.pdbx_description
1 polymer ?
#
loop_
_entity_poly.entity_id
_entity_poly.type
_entity_poly.pdbx_seq_one_letter_code
_entity_poly.pdbx_strand_id
1 'polypeptide(L)' 'IPTLVDNGFAISKSRAIIVYLVEIYGKNDSLYPKCPKKRTLINQRLSFDADTLYQAFVNAYIAKYM' A
#
# COMPACT_ATOMS: atom_id res chain seq x y z
N ILE A 1 3.07 9.60 -9.18
CA ILE A 1 3.26 9.97 -7.74
C ILE A 1 2.47 9.00 -6.87
N PRO A 2 2.92 8.66 -5.65
CA PRO A 2 4.13 9.14 -4.96
C PRO A 2 5.39 8.28 -5.21
N THR A 3 6.54 8.83 -4.84
CA THR A 3 7.85 8.15 -4.74
C THR A 3 8.48 8.52 -3.40
N LEU A 4 8.98 7.52 -2.66
CA LEU A 4 9.77 7.71 -1.44
C LEU A 4 11.25 7.51 -1.80
N VAL A 5 12.12 8.35 -1.24
CA VAL A 5 13.58 8.16 -1.24
C VAL A 5 14.04 8.14 0.21
N ASP A 6 14.50 6.98 0.67
CA ASP A 6 14.98 6.79 2.04
C ASP A 6 16.48 6.45 2.02
N ASN A 7 17.33 7.41 2.39
CA ASN A 7 18.78 7.26 2.40
C ASN A 7 19.37 6.72 1.08
N GLY A 8 18.85 7.20 -0.06
CA GLY A 8 19.27 6.77 -1.39
C GLY A 8 18.52 5.55 -1.94
N PHE A 9 17.69 4.87 -1.13
CA PHE A 9 16.80 3.82 -1.60
C PHE A 9 15.49 4.43 -2.14
N ALA A 10 15.31 4.36 -3.46
CA ALA A 10 14.13 4.90 -4.14
C ALA A 10 13.09 3.81 -4.40
N ILE A 11 11.85 4.04 -3.93
CA ILE A 11 10.72 3.12 -4.05
C ILE A 11 9.48 3.92 -4.49
N SER A 12 8.73 3.35 -5.45
CA SER A 12 7.45 3.90 -5.90
C SER A 12 6.33 2.88 -5.61
N LYS A 13 5.07 3.32 -5.78
CA LYS A 13 3.82 2.65 -5.37
C LYS A 13 3.50 2.88 -3.89
N SER A 14 2.41 3.60 -3.64
CA SER A 14 1.95 3.96 -2.29
C SER A 14 1.83 2.77 -1.34
N ARG A 15 1.27 1.64 -1.80
CA ARG A 15 1.07 0.43 -0.99
C ARG A 15 2.37 -0.27 -0.62
N ALA A 16 3.37 -0.26 -1.51
CA ALA A 16 4.70 -0.77 -1.18
C ALA A 16 5.42 0.15 -0.20
N ILE A 17 5.30 1.48 -0.39
CA ILE A 17 5.88 2.50 0.49
C ILE A 17 5.39 2.34 1.92
N ILE A 18 4.07 2.21 2.14
CA ILE A 18 3.52 2.09 3.50
C ILE A 18 3.95 0.79 4.19
N VAL A 19 4.07 -0.32 3.46
CA VAL A 19 4.58 -1.59 4.01
C VAL A 19 6.04 -1.42 4.42
N TYR A 20 6.87 -0.87 3.54
CA TYR A 20 8.29 -0.60 3.83
C TYR A 20 8.47 0.28 5.09
N LEU A 21 7.72 1.38 5.19
CA LEU A 21 7.81 2.28 6.34
C LEU A 21 7.44 1.59 7.66
N VAL A 22 6.42 0.72 7.65
CA VAL A 22 6.06 -0.06 8.83
C VAL A 22 7.12 -1.11 9.17
N GLU A 23 7.70 -1.78 8.17
CA GLU A 23 8.72 -2.80 8.41
C GLU A 23 10.05 -2.23 8.94
N ILE A 24 10.44 -1.03 8.52
CA ILE A 24 11.70 -0.40 8.95
C ILE A 24 11.53 0.45 10.22
N TYR A 25 10.46 1.23 10.31
CA TYR A 25 10.29 2.26 11.35
C TYR A 25 9.14 1.95 12.34
N GLY A 26 8.40 0.87 12.14
CA GLY A 26 7.30 0.48 13.01
C GLY A 26 7.79 0.21 14.44
N LYS A 27 7.20 0.91 15.43
CA LYS A 27 7.48 0.67 16.86
C LYS A 27 7.08 -0.74 17.31
N ASN A 28 6.13 -1.35 16.60
CA ASN A 28 5.65 -2.71 16.80
C ASN A 28 5.01 -3.20 15.48
N ASP A 29 4.53 -4.45 15.47
CA ASP A 29 3.94 -5.06 14.28
C ASP A 29 2.41 -4.91 14.20
N SER A 30 1.79 -4.03 14.99
CA SER A 30 0.32 -3.91 15.04
C SER A 30 -0.31 -3.52 13.70
N LEU A 31 0.38 -2.69 12.90
CA LEU A 31 -0.08 -2.23 11.58
C LEU A 31 0.19 -3.25 10.47
N TYR A 32 1.24 -4.06 10.61
CA TYR A 32 1.61 -5.09 9.63
C TYR A 32 2.17 -6.35 10.32
N PRO A 33 1.29 -7.15 10.96
CA PRO A 33 1.71 -8.24 11.82
C PRO A 33 2.61 -9.26 11.12
N LYS A 34 3.55 -9.84 11.88
CA LYS A 34 4.43 -10.89 11.33
C LYS A 34 3.74 -12.23 11.18
N CYS A 35 2.62 -12.45 11.89
CA CYS A 35 1.81 -13.66 11.76
C CYS A 35 1.35 -13.87 10.30
N PRO A 36 1.71 -14.99 9.64
CA PRO A 36 1.44 -15.20 8.21
C PRO A 36 -0.04 -15.05 7.85
N LYS A 37 -0.97 -15.62 8.63
CA LYS A 37 -2.41 -15.54 8.34
C LYS A 37 -2.93 -14.09 8.36
N LYS A 38 -2.52 -13.30 9.36
CA LYS A 38 -2.93 -11.88 9.46
C LYS A 38 -2.32 -11.07 8.33
N ARG A 39 -1.04 -11.27 8.05
CA ARG A 39 -0.31 -10.59 6.97
C ARG A 39 -0.90 -10.91 5.60
N THR A 40 -1.22 -12.17 5.33
CA THR A 40 -1.87 -12.60 4.08
C THR A 40 -3.19 -11.88 3.88
N LEU A 41 -4.01 -11.73 4.93
CA LEU A 41 -5.26 -10.99 4.83
C LEU A 41 -5.02 -9.51 4.50
N ILE A 42 -4.05 -8.86 5.16
CA ILE A 42 -3.69 -7.47 4.85
C ILE A 42 -3.21 -7.33 3.41
N ASN A 43 -2.31 -8.20 2.96
CA ASN A 43 -1.80 -8.20 1.59
C ASN A 43 -2.94 -8.39 0.58
N GLN A 44 -3.87 -9.30 0.85
CA GLN A 44 -5.06 -9.50 0.02
C GLN A 44 -5.91 -8.23 -0.08
N ARG A 45 -6.07 -7.46 1.02
CA ARG A 45 -6.78 -6.17 1.00
C ARG A 45 -6.01 -5.09 0.25
N LEU A 46 -4.69 -5.02 0.40
CA LEU A 46 -3.85 -4.08 -0.35
C LEU A 46 -3.91 -4.34 -1.86
N SER A 47 -3.88 -5.60 -2.28
CA SER A 47 -4.06 -5.98 -3.69
C SER A 47 -5.46 -5.63 -4.20
N PHE A 48 -6.51 -5.98 -3.44
CA PHE A 48 -7.89 -5.61 -3.80
C PHE A 48 -8.06 -4.08 -3.94
N ASP A 49 -7.46 -3.32 -3.02
CA ASP A 49 -7.50 -1.87 -3.05
C ASP A 49 -6.80 -1.31 -4.30
N ALA A 50 -5.64 -1.86 -4.68
CA ALA A 50 -4.90 -1.44 -5.87
C ALA A 50 -5.62 -1.74 -7.18
N ASP A 51 -6.07 -2.98 -7.32
CA ASP A 51 -6.44 -3.53 -8.63
C ASP A 51 -7.95 -3.51 -8.85
N THR A 52 -8.75 -3.34 -7.80
CA THR A 52 -10.21 -3.39 -7.88
C THR A 52 -10.85 -2.12 -7.36
N LEU A 53 -10.68 -1.80 -6.07
CA LEU A 53 -11.42 -0.70 -5.45
C LEU A 53 -11.00 0.65 -6.02
N TYR A 54 -9.70 0.92 -6.09
CA TYR A 54 -9.21 2.19 -6.61
C TYR A 54 -9.56 2.35 -8.09
N GLN A 55 -9.47 1.29 -8.89
CA GLN A 55 -9.86 1.34 -10.29
C GLN A 55 -11.36 1.62 -10.46
N ALA A 56 -12.22 0.97 -9.67
CA ALA A 56 -13.65 1.23 -9.69
C ALA A 56 -13.97 2.69 -9.29
N PHE A 57 -13.30 3.21 -8.27
CA PHE A 57 -13.41 4.61 -7.86
C PHE A 57 -12.99 5.58 -8.97
N VAL A 58 -11.83 5.34 -9.59
CA VAL A 58 -11.35 6.15 -10.71
C VAL A 58 -12.35 6.14 -11.86
N ASN A 59 -12.86 4.97 -12.25
CA ASN A 59 -13.81 4.85 -13.35
C ASN A 59 -15.14 5.58 -13.06
N ALA A 60 -15.64 5.49 -11.82
CA ALA A 60 -16.91 6.10 -11.44
C ALA A 60 -16.81 7.63 -11.29
N TYR A 61 -15.70 8.14 -10.76
CA TYR A 61 -15.63 9.52 -10.28
C TYR A 61 -14.51 10.36 -10.89
N ILE A 62 -13.43 9.78 -11.39
CA ILE A 62 -12.28 10.56 -11.90
C ILE A 62 -12.27 10.58 -13.42
N ALA A 63 -12.40 9.43 -14.07
CA ALA A 63 -12.37 9.30 -15.53
C ALA A 63 -13.50 10.06 -16.23
N LYS A 64 -14.56 10.45 -15.51
CA LYS A 64 -15.64 11.28 -16.04
C LYS A 64 -15.25 12.77 -16.16
N TYR A 65 -14.24 13.22 -15.42
CA TYR A 65 -13.86 14.65 -15.34
C TYR A 65 -12.38 14.89 -15.70
N MET A 66 -11.69 13.88 -16.20
CA MET A 66 -10.36 13.97 -16.83
C MET A 66 -10.52 13.74 -18.32
#